data_AF-A0A953QAU5-F1
#
_entry.id   AF-A0A953QAU5-F1
#
_cell.length_a   1.000
_cell.length_b   1.000
_cell.length_c   1.000
_cell.angle_alpha   90.00
_cell.angle_beta   90.00
_cell.angle_gamma   90.00
#
_symmetry.space_group_name_H-M   'P 1'
#
loop_
_entity.id
_entity.type
_entity.pdbx_description
1 polymer ?
#
loop_
_entity_poly.entity_id
_entity_poly.type
_entity_poly.pdbx_seq_one_letter_code
_entity_poly.pdbx_strand_id
1 'polypeptide(L)'
;MRKNVLLFTAAFFLGIGATGLDGPDVIKFDAGLGRIYVACYSGALSVLHQDDPDHYRKLEDFRVQHAVHSLAVDPKTHRVYTPEQEEDGKPVARMVVYEAVGGP
;
A
#
# COMPACT_ATOMS: atom_id res chain seq x y z
N MET A 1 -16.99 -22.13 -5.64
CA MET A 1 -16.46 -20.75 -5.43
C MET A 1 -15.53 -20.45 -6.59
N ARG A 2 -15.67 -19.30 -7.28
CA ARG A 2 -14.69 -18.85 -8.28
C ARG A 2 -13.58 -18.09 -7.55
N LYS A 3 -12.32 -18.51 -7.73
CA LYS A 3 -11.15 -17.76 -7.26
C LYS A 3 -10.77 -16.76 -8.36
N ASN A 4 -11.04 -15.48 -8.13
CA ASN A 4 -10.49 -14.42 -8.97
C ASN A 4 -9.19 -13.97 -8.29
N VAL A 5 -8.06 -14.35 -8.86
CA VAL A 5 -6.73 -13.98 -8.35
C VAL A 5 -6.33 -12.70 -9.06
N LEU A 6 -6.22 -11.62 -8.29
CA LEU A 6 -5.60 -10.41 -8.79
C LEU A 6 -4.08 -10.56 -8.63
N LEU A 7 -3.43 -10.97 -9.72
CA LEU A 7 -1.98 -11.08 -9.76
C LEU A 7 -1.44 -9.71 -10.16
N PHE A 8 -0.93 -8.94 -9.20
CA PHE A 8 -0.09 -7.79 -9.52
C PHE A 8 1.21 -8.35 -10.11
N THR A 9 1.24 -8.44 -11.44
CA THR A 9 2.38 -9.03 -12.16
C THR A 9 3.63 -8.18 -11.95
N ALA A 10 4.80 -8.73 -12.28
CA ALA A 10 6.06 -8.01 -12.22
C ALA A 10 6.05 -6.65 -12.97
N ALA A 11 5.12 -6.41 -13.90
CA ALA A 11 4.92 -5.11 -14.55
C ALA A 11 4.34 -4.03 -13.60
N PHE A 12 3.47 -4.42 -12.67
CA PHE A 12 3.04 -3.57 -11.54
C PHE A 12 4.23 -3.24 -10.64
N PHE A 13 5.08 -4.24 -10.44
CA PHE A 13 6.34 -4.09 -9.72
C PHE A 13 7.47 -3.46 -10.55
N LEU A 14 7.36 -3.26 -11.86
CA LEU A 14 8.41 -2.61 -12.65
C LEU A 14 8.38 -1.09 -12.44
N GLY A 15 7.21 -0.52 -12.11
CA GLY A 15 7.10 0.85 -11.62
C GLY A 15 7.50 1.04 -10.14
N ILE A 16 7.57 -0.06 -9.37
CA ILE A 16 7.97 -0.10 -7.94
C ILE A 16 9.46 -0.52 -7.81
N GLY A 17 9.96 -1.33 -8.74
CA GLY A 17 11.35 -1.76 -8.88
C GLY A 17 12.22 -0.69 -9.53
N ALA A 18 11.64 0.18 -10.38
CA ALA A 18 12.31 1.41 -10.80
C ALA A 18 12.50 2.42 -9.64
N THR A 19 11.71 2.30 -8.56
CA THR A 19 11.87 3.09 -7.32
C THR A 19 12.76 2.40 -6.27
N GLY A 20 13.31 1.21 -6.56
CA GLY A 20 14.18 0.47 -5.64
C GLY A 20 13.44 -0.19 -4.47
N LEU A 21 12.16 -0.50 -4.64
CA LEU A 21 11.33 -1.11 -3.61
C LEU A 21 11.30 -2.63 -3.80
N ASP A 22 11.91 -3.36 -2.87
CA ASP A 22 11.98 -4.82 -2.86
C ASP A 22 11.05 -5.40 -1.78
N GLY A 23 10.41 -6.53 -2.11
CA GLY A 23 9.62 -7.32 -1.17
C GLY A 23 8.27 -6.70 -0.81
N PRO A 24 7.28 -6.70 -1.71
CA PRO A 24 5.88 -6.48 -1.32
C PRO A 24 5.48 -7.53 -0.28
N ASP A 25 5.00 -7.05 0.86
CA ASP A 25 4.67 -7.92 1.98
C ASP A 25 3.17 -7.92 2.23
N VAL A 26 2.56 -6.73 2.26
CA VAL A 26 1.13 -6.57 2.59
C VAL A 26 0.41 -5.76 1.53
N ILE A 27 -0.77 -6.27 1.14
CA ILE A 27 -1.69 -5.60 0.21
C ILE A 27 -3.05 -5.45 0.88
N LYS A 28 -3.66 -4.25 0.78
CA LYS A 28 -5.08 -4.02 1.11
C LYS A 28 -5.78 -3.26 0.00
N PHE A 29 -7.08 -3.51 -0.13
CA PHE A 29 -7.95 -2.85 -1.09
C PHE A 29 -9.03 -2.05 -0.36
N ASP A 30 -9.19 -0.79 -0.76
CA ASP A 30 -10.29 0.09 -0.40
C ASP A 30 -11.28 0.14 -1.57
N ALA A 31 -12.38 -0.60 -1.43
CA ALA A 31 -13.40 -0.67 -2.46
C ALA A 31 -14.17 0.64 -2.64
N GLY A 32 -14.21 1.51 -1.62
CA GLY A 32 -14.94 2.77 -1.72
C GLY A 32 -14.25 3.79 -2.62
N LEU A 33 -12.90 3.78 -2.63
CA LEU A 33 -12.09 4.64 -3.51
C LEU A 33 -11.46 3.90 -4.70
N GLY A 34 -11.65 2.58 -4.80
CA GLY A 34 -10.92 1.75 -5.74
C GLY A 34 -9.40 1.86 -5.52
N ARG A 35 -8.93 1.94 -4.28
CA ARG A 35 -7.49 2.11 -3.97
C ARG A 35 -6.85 0.82 -3.48
N ILE A 36 -5.63 0.56 -3.93
CA ILE A 36 -4.80 -0.55 -3.50
C ILE A 36 -3.59 0.03 -2.79
N TYR A 37 -3.34 -0.43 -1.57
CA TYR A 37 -2.19 -0.06 -0.76
C TYR A 37 -1.24 -1.24 -0.69
N VAL A 38 0.01 -1.03 -1.07
CA VAL A 38 1.06 -2.05 -1.05
C VAL A 38 2.17 -1.57 -0.14
N ALA A 39 2.32 -2.22 1.02
CA ALA A 39 3.45 -1.98 1.91
C ALA A 39 4.62 -2.89 1.49
N CYS A 40 5.78 -2.27 1.34
CA CYS A 40 7.04 -2.91 1.02
C CYS A 40 7.94 -2.91 2.25
N TYR A 41 8.62 -4.04 2.48
CA TYR A 41 9.60 -4.18 3.56
C TYR A 41 10.66 -3.06 3.54
N SER A 42 11.07 -2.67 2.33
CA SER A 42 12.08 -1.63 2.07
C SER A 42 11.71 -0.21 2.54
N GLY A 43 10.51 0.01 3.11
CA GLY A 43 10.11 1.31 3.65
C GLY A 43 9.34 2.18 2.66
N ALA A 44 8.44 1.55 1.89
CA ALA A 44 7.50 2.28 1.04
C ALA A 44 6.07 1.76 1.13
N LEU A 45 5.14 2.68 0.94
CA LEU A 45 3.73 2.42 0.77
C LEU A 45 3.32 2.93 -0.61
N SER A 46 3.20 2.02 -1.57
CA SER A 46 2.71 2.35 -2.91
C SER A 46 1.19 2.37 -2.91
N VAL A 47 0.62 3.39 -3.55
CA VAL A 47 -0.83 3.57 -3.71
C VAL A 47 -1.17 3.50 -5.18
N LEU A 48 -2.16 2.66 -5.50
CA LEU A 48 -2.62 2.42 -6.84
C LEU A 48 -4.14 2.59 -6.89
N HIS A 49 -4.66 3.01 -8.03
CA HIS A 49 -6.07 3.10 -8.29
C HIS A 49 -6.47 1.99 -9.27
N GLN A 50 -7.62 1.38 -9.00
CA GLN A 50 -8.29 0.45 -9.88
C GLN A 50 -9.33 1.22 -10.68
N ASP A 51 -9.12 1.32 -11.99
CA ASP A 51 -10.11 1.90 -12.90
C ASP A 51 -11.20 0.85 -13.22
N ASP A 52 -10.82 -0.43 -13.37
CA ASP A 52 -11.74 -1.57 -13.52
C ASP A 52 -11.08 -2.92 -13.14
N PRO A 53 -11.74 -4.09 -13.23
CA PRO A 53 -11.16 -5.39 -12.84
C PRO A 53 -9.82 -5.77 -13.47
N ASP A 54 -9.45 -5.17 -14.61
CA ASP A 54 -8.24 -5.51 -15.34
C ASP A 54 -7.31 -4.29 -15.56
N HIS A 55 -7.77 -3.07 -15.25
CA HIS A 55 -7.00 -1.83 -15.43
C HIS A 55 -6.75 -1.10 -14.12
N TYR A 56 -5.48 -0.71 -13.95
CA TYR A 56 -4.94 -0.19 -12.71
C TYR A 56 -3.83 0.81 -13.03
N ARG A 57 -3.70 1.86 -12.20
CA ARG A 57 -2.66 2.88 -12.34
C ARG A 57 -2.04 3.22 -11.00
N LYS A 58 -0.72 3.41 -10.98
CA LYS A 58 -0.01 3.91 -9.79
C LYS A 58 -0.37 5.38 -9.58
N LEU A 59 -0.75 5.73 -8.35
CA LEU A 59 -1.00 7.10 -7.94
C LEU A 59 0.27 7.72 -7.37
N GLU A 60 0.87 7.09 -6.37
CA GLU A 60 1.99 7.67 -5.62
C GLU A 60 2.75 6.58 -4.83
N ASP A 61 3.99 6.88 -4.43
CA ASP A 61 4.70 6.17 -3.37
C ASP A 61 4.94 7.09 -2.18
N PHE A 62 4.60 6.62 -0.99
CA PHE A 62 4.97 7.27 0.26
C PHE A 62 6.15 6.57 0.88
N ARG A 63 7.09 7.35 1.41
CA ARG A 63 8.13 6.81 2.28
C ARG A 63 7.52 6.53 3.64
N VAL A 64 7.69 5.31 4.11
CA VAL A 64 7.28 4.86 5.45
C VAL A 64 8.49 4.29 6.17
N GLN A 65 8.36 4.01 7.47
CA GLN A 65 9.45 3.32 8.17
C GLN A 65 9.68 1.92 7.59
N HIS A 66 10.89 1.43 7.72
CA HIS A 66 11.23 0.08 7.29
C HIS A 66 10.40 -0.95 8.07
N ALA A 67 10.17 -2.12 7.45
CA ALA A 67 9.48 -3.24 8.09
C ALA A 67 8.02 -2.95 8.52
N VAL A 68 7.27 -2.19 7.74
CA VAL A 68 5.80 -2.12 7.86
C VAL A 68 5.18 -3.42 7.33
N HIS A 69 5.12 -4.43 8.21
CA HIS A 69 4.64 -5.79 7.93
C HIS A 69 3.12 -5.94 8.03
N SER A 70 2.38 -4.85 8.25
CA SER A 70 0.93 -4.88 8.37
C SER A 70 0.35 -3.51 8.07
N LEU A 71 -0.87 -3.47 7.56
CA LEU A 71 -1.65 -2.26 7.47
C LEU A 71 -3.16 -2.58 7.52
N ALA A 72 -3.94 -1.63 8.01
CA ALA A 72 -5.39 -1.69 8.02
C ALA A 72 -5.99 -0.51 7.27
N VAL A 73 -7.17 -0.72 6.68
CA VAL A 73 -7.91 0.33 5.97
C VAL A 73 -9.31 0.41 6.60
N ASP A 74 -9.74 1.62 6.95
CA ASP A 74 -11.13 1.90 7.29
C ASP A 74 -11.87 2.32 6.02
N PRO A 75 -12.79 1.50 5.48
CA PRO A 75 -13.49 1.82 4.23
C PRO A 75 -14.53 2.95 4.37
N LYS A 76 -14.86 3.39 5.60
CA LYS A 76 -15.78 4.51 5.81
C LYS A 76 -15.08 5.85 5.76
N THR A 77 -13.86 5.91 6.29
CA THR A 77 -13.06 7.14 6.37
C THR A 77 -11.91 7.17 5.38
N HIS A 78 -11.66 6.05 4.71
CA HIS A 78 -10.54 5.82 3.79
C HIS A 78 -9.16 6.04 4.43
N ARG A 79 -9.10 5.89 5.75
CA ARG A 79 -7.85 5.99 6.51
C ARG A 79 -7.07 4.70 6.44
N VAL A 80 -5.76 4.83 6.27
CA VAL A 80 -4.80 3.72 6.31
C VAL A 80 -3.99 3.82 7.60
N TYR A 81 -3.90 2.71 8.32
CA TYR A 81 -3.23 2.59 9.60
C TYR A 81 -2.03 1.67 9.45
N THR A 82 -0.84 2.17 9.73
CA THR A 82 0.40 1.38 9.68
C THR A 82 1.04 1.34 11.07
N PRO A 83 1.08 0.16 11.73
CA PRO A 83 1.92 -0.01 12.91
C PRO A 83 3.39 0.09 12.50
N GLU A 84 4.15 0.90 13.22
CA GLU A 84 5.59 1.04 13.03
C GLU A 84 6.31 0.61 14.29
N GLN A 85 7.32 -0.24 14.09
CA GLN A 85 8.15 -0.81 15.15
C GLN A 85 9.46 -0.04 15.36
N GLU A 86 9.79 0.89 14.47
CA GLU A 86 10.99 1.71 14.56
C GLU A 86 10.77 3.15 14.10
N GLU A 87 11.56 4.05 14.64
CA GLU A 87 11.73 5.42 14.19
C GLU A 87 13.23 5.73 14.20
N ASP A 88 13.81 6.01 13.03
CA ASP A 88 15.23 6.28 12.85
C ASP A 88 16.14 5.21 13.49
N GLY A 89 15.77 3.93 13.30
CA GLY A 89 16.49 2.77 13.83
C GLY A 89 16.32 2.53 15.34
N LYS A 90 15.47 3.31 16.02
CA LYS A 90 15.15 3.10 17.43
C LYS A 90 13.82 2.38 17.57
N PRO A 91 13.72 1.35 18.43
CA PRO A 91 12.46 0.67 18.68
C PRO A 91 11.38 1.63 19.20
N VAL A 92 10.20 1.59 18.58
CA VAL A 92 9.00 2.30 19.03
C VAL A 92 7.78 1.40 18.88
N ALA A 93 6.69 1.77 19.54
CA ALA A 93 5.38 1.20 19.28
C ALA A 93 4.43 2.34 18.95
N ARG A 94 4.28 2.64 17.65
CA ARG A 94 3.41 3.74 17.20
C ARG A 94 2.50 3.32 16.06
N MET A 95 1.43 4.07 15.90
CA MET A 95 0.51 3.95 14.77
C MET A 95 0.59 5.23 13.95
N VAL A 96 0.95 5.10 12.68
CA VAL A 96 0.86 6.21 11.72
C VAL A 96 -0.45 6.07 10.96
N VAL A 97 -1.14 7.19 10.79
CA VAL A 97 -2.43 7.26 10.11
C VAL A 97 -2.26 8.11 8.85
N TYR A 98 -2.52 7.52 7.70
CA TYR A 98 -2.56 8.21 6.42
C TYR A 98 -4.02 8.44 6.03
N GLU A 99 -4.30 9.65 5.57
CA GLU A 99 -5.60 9.99 5.01
C GLU A 99 -5.50 9.95 3.48
N ALA A 100 -6.43 9.25 2.85
CA ALA A 100 -6.58 9.27 1.41
C ALA A 100 -7.06 10.66 0.96
N VAL A 101 -6.13 11.54 0.61
CA VAL A 101 -6.48 12.85 0.02
C VAL A 101 -6.72 12.67 -1.48
N GLY A 102 -7.87 13.12 -1.99
CA GLY A 102 -8.37 12.90 -3.36
C GLY A 102 -9.20 11.60 -3.52
N GLY A 103 -10.25 11.48 -4.33
CA GLY A 103 -10.82 12.36 -5.35
C GLY A 103 -12.35 12.27 -5.36
N PRO A 104 -12.99 12.73 -6.44
CA PRO A 104 -13.32 11.82 -7.54
C PRO A 104 -12.19 11.65 -8.55
#